data_AF-A0A078FEE2-F1
#
_entry.id   AF-A0A078FEE2-F1
#
_cell.length_a   1.000
_cell.length_b   1.000
_cell.length_c   1.000
_cell.angle_alpha   90.00
_cell.angle_beta   90.00
_cell.angle_gamma   90.00
#
_symmetry.space_group_name_H-M   'P 1'
#
loop_
_entity.id
_entity.type
_entity.pdbx_description
1 polymer ?
#
loop_
_entity_poly.entity_id
_entity_poly.type
_entity_poly.pdbx_seq_one_letter_code
_entity_poly.pdbx_strand_id
1 'polypeptide(L)'
;MRLRFPMKPAVLPFLVVFLVFLSQFAVGIRNIPGRIAGFDIGQFVEAPEYRNGKECASQSSNRENFVSSCDPSLVHVAMTLDSEYLRGSIAAVHSVLRHASCPENVFFHFIAAEFDPASPRVLSRLVRSTFPSLSFKVYIFREDTVINLISSSIRQALESPLNYARNYLGDILDRCVDRVIYLDSDIIVVDDITKLWNTTLTGSRVIGAPEYCHANFTKYFTSSFWSDPGLPGSFSGRKPCYFNTGVMVMDLVRWREGRYRGKIETWMQIQKKRRIYDLGSLPPFLLVFAGDVEAIDHKWNQHGLGGDNVRGSCRSLHKGPVSLLHWSGKGKPWVRLDEKRPCPLDHLWEPYDLYEHKIDRAKDQALLGFSSLSELTEDSSFL
;
A
#
# COMPACT_ATOMS: atom_id res chain seq x y z
N MET A 1 81.49 -43.51 -21.07
CA MET A 1 82.62 -42.63 -20.71
C MET A 1 82.03 -41.44 -19.96
N ARG A 2 82.34 -41.32 -18.65
CA ARG A 2 81.78 -40.31 -17.74
C ARG A 2 82.49 -38.97 -17.94
N LEU A 3 81.74 -37.87 -18.00
CA LEU A 3 82.24 -36.51 -17.74
C LEU A 3 81.37 -35.92 -16.61
N ARG A 4 82.05 -35.36 -15.61
CA ARG A 4 81.48 -34.76 -14.39
C ARG A 4 81.62 -33.23 -14.42
N PHE A 5 80.78 -32.61 -13.58
CA PHE A 5 80.90 -31.32 -12.87
C PHE A 5 80.62 -30.00 -13.64
N PRO A 6 80.33 -28.89 -12.92
CA PRO A 6 79.42 -28.72 -11.76
C PRO A 6 78.58 -27.41 -11.87
N MET A 7 77.64 -27.17 -10.94
CA MET A 7 77.51 -25.93 -10.12
C MET A 7 76.11 -25.80 -9.47
N LYS A 8 76.13 -25.28 -8.24
CA LYS A 8 75.03 -25.16 -7.27
C LYS A 8 74.27 -23.80 -7.41
N PRO A 9 73.56 -23.29 -6.38
CA PRO A 9 72.10 -23.11 -6.37
C PRO A 9 71.68 -21.62 -6.41
N ALA A 10 70.41 -21.34 -6.66
CA ALA A 10 69.84 -20.03 -6.38
C ALA A 10 68.56 -20.17 -5.56
N VAL A 11 68.60 -19.54 -4.40
CA VAL A 11 67.53 -19.35 -3.41
C VAL A 11 67.08 -17.89 -3.56
N LEU A 12 65.76 -17.62 -3.61
CA LEU A 12 64.99 -16.42 -3.19
C LEU A 12 63.76 -16.21 -4.11
N PRO A 13 62.69 -15.51 -3.68
CA PRO A 13 61.92 -15.63 -2.44
C PRO A 13 60.39 -15.70 -2.70
N PHE A 14 59.67 -15.87 -1.60
CA PHE A 14 58.25 -15.57 -1.40
C PHE A 14 57.73 -14.36 -2.20
N LEU A 15 56.61 -14.55 -2.91
CA LEU A 15 55.57 -13.52 -3.02
C LEU A 15 54.21 -14.20 -2.82
N VAL A 16 53.75 -14.23 -1.57
CA VAL A 16 52.36 -14.52 -1.23
C VAL A 16 51.55 -13.30 -1.69
N VAL A 17 50.92 -13.40 -2.86
CA VAL A 17 49.93 -12.42 -3.28
C VAL A 17 48.60 -12.81 -2.65
N PHE A 18 48.33 -12.18 -1.51
CA PHE A 18 47.00 -12.12 -0.91
C PHE A 18 46.12 -11.24 -1.81
N LEU A 19 45.37 -11.84 -2.74
CA LEU A 19 44.30 -11.15 -3.46
C LEU A 19 43.07 -11.06 -2.54
N VAL A 20 43.14 -10.14 -1.58
CA VAL A 20 41.96 -9.55 -0.96
C VAL A 20 41.67 -8.28 -1.74
N PHE A 21 40.75 -8.36 -2.70
CA PHE A 21 40.06 -7.19 -3.20
C PHE A 21 38.56 -7.44 -3.11
N LEU A 22 38.00 -6.73 -2.12
CA LEU A 22 36.62 -6.36 -1.90
C LEU A 22 35.66 -6.72 -3.04
N SER A 23 34.71 -7.62 -2.74
CA SER A 23 33.44 -7.68 -3.45
C SER A 23 32.74 -6.33 -3.29
N GLN A 24 32.92 -5.45 -4.27
CA GLN A 24 32.06 -4.28 -4.42
C GLN A 24 30.66 -4.82 -4.69
N PHE A 25 29.80 -4.72 -3.68
CA PHE A 25 28.35 -4.74 -3.87
C PHE A 25 28.01 -3.56 -4.78
N ALA A 26 28.04 -3.78 -6.08
CA ALA A 26 27.42 -2.88 -7.03
C ALA A 26 25.89 -3.06 -6.86
N VAL A 27 25.29 -2.24 -5.99
CA VAL A 27 23.85 -1.96 -6.05
C VAL A 27 23.65 -1.19 -7.36
N GLY A 28 23.49 -1.93 -8.45
CA GLY A 28 23.10 -1.36 -9.73
C GLY A 28 21.65 -0.92 -9.63
N ILE A 29 21.42 0.37 -9.40
CA ILE A 29 20.10 0.98 -9.58
C ILE A 29 19.75 0.84 -11.06
N ARG A 30 18.89 -0.12 -11.41
CA ARG A 30 18.41 -0.30 -12.77
C ARG A 30 17.28 0.71 -13.02
N ASN A 31 17.60 1.81 -13.69
CA ASN A 31 16.58 2.75 -14.18
C ASN A 31 15.85 2.09 -15.36
N ILE A 32 14.55 1.81 -15.20
CA ILE A 32 13.72 1.19 -16.23
C ILE A 32 12.80 2.26 -16.85
N PRO A 33 12.83 2.46 -18.18
CA PRO A 33 12.06 3.54 -18.81
C PRO A 33 10.55 3.33 -18.68
N GLY A 34 9.89 4.22 -17.94
CA GLY A 34 8.44 4.28 -17.71
C GLY A 34 7.57 4.68 -18.91
N ARG A 35 8.03 4.47 -20.15
CA ARG A 35 7.24 4.74 -21.36
C ARG A 35 6.65 3.44 -21.90
N ILE A 36 5.47 3.08 -21.41
CA ILE A 36 4.66 2.02 -22.01
C ILE A 36 3.28 2.60 -22.28
N ALA A 37 2.93 2.71 -23.58
CA ALA A 37 1.63 3.15 -24.10
C ALA A 37 1.19 4.61 -23.79
N GLY A 38 2.06 5.60 -24.02
CA GLY A 38 1.64 7.01 -24.14
C GLY A 38 1.18 7.71 -22.84
N PHE A 39 1.17 7.03 -21.70
CA PHE A 39 0.81 7.54 -20.38
C PHE A 39 2.07 7.63 -19.49
N ASP A 40 2.37 8.80 -18.91
CA ASP A 40 3.53 9.00 -18.01
C ASP A 40 3.11 8.65 -16.57
N ILE A 41 3.33 7.40 -16.17
CA ILE A 41 2.93 6.85 -14.86
C ILE A 41 4.03 7.04 -13.80
N GLY A 42 5.06 7.83 -14.14
CA GLY A 42 6.28 7.97 -13.37
C GLY A 42 7.18 6.74 -13.42
N GLN A 43 8.41 6.92 -12.93
CA GLN A 43 9.39 5.84 -12.76
C GLN A 43 9.53 5.56 -11.27
N PHE A 44 9.75 4.31 -10.92
CA PHE A 44 9.96 3.88 -9.54
C PHE A 44 11.30 3.16 -9.44
N VAL A 45 12.08 3.51 -8.43
CA VAL A 45 13.31 2.81 -8.09
C VAL A 45 12.97 1.40 -7.61
N GLU A 46 13.78 0.43 -7.98
CA GLU A 46 13.70 -0.93 -7.45
C GLU A 46 13.87 -0.92 -5.92
N ALA A 47 12.94 -1.55 -5.21
CA ALA A 47 12.99 -1.65 -3.76
C ALA A 47 14.16 -2.55 -3.30
N PRO A 48 14.70 -2.33 -2.08
CA PRO A 48 15.63 -3.28 -1.48
C PRO A 48 15.06 -4.70 -1.44
N GLU A 49 15.94 -5.71 -1.53
CA GLU A 49 15.52 -7.09 -1.36
C GLU A 49 15.27 -7.38 0.12
N TYR A 50 14.03 -7.80 0.44
CA TYR A 50 13.62 -8.19 1.79
C TYR A 50 13.52 -9.72 1.86
N ARG A 51 14.20 -10.34 2.85
CA ARG A 51 14.26 -11.79 3.03
C ARG A 51 13.70 -12.21 4.39
N ASN A 52 13.17 -13.43 4.47
CA ASN A 52 12.66 -14.01 5.70
C ASN A 52 13.72 -14.05 6.80
N GLY A 53 13.30 -13.71 8.02
CA GLY A 53 14.06 -13.96 9.24
C GLY A 53 14.23 -15.46 9.52
N LYS A 54 15.14 -15.79 10.46
CA LYS A 54 15.49 -17.18 10.80
C LYS A 54 14.31 -18.00 11.36
N GLU A 55 13.32 -17.34 11.95
CA GLU A 55 12.17 -17.96 12.61
C GLU A 55 11.00 -18.22 11.64
N CYS A 56 11.10 -17.74 10.40
CA CYS A 56 10.07 -17.95 9.39
C CYS A 56 10.07 -19.42 8.93
N ALA A 57 8.87 -19.98 8.76
CA ALA A 57 8.71 -21.29 8.14
C ALA A 57 9.41 -21.28 6.78
N SER A 58 10.38 -22.19 6.60
CA SER A 58 11.13 -22.28 5.35
C SER A 58 10.21 -22.80 4.26
N GLN A 59 10.05 -22.04 3.18
CA GLN A 59 9.38 -22.54 1.97
C GLN A 59 10.24 -23.67 1.40
N SER A 60 9.94 -24.90 1.81
CA SER A 60 10.52 -26.11 1.25
C SER A 60 9.81 -26.44 -0.07
N SER A 61 10.01 -25.62 -1.09
CA SER A 61 9.71 -26.05 -2.46
C SER A 61 10.54 -25.29 -3.47
N ASN A 62 11.01 -26.02 -4.47
CA ASN A 62 11.90 -25.59 -5.54
C ASN A 62 11.55 -24.18 -6.05
N ARG A 63 12.52 -23.27 -5.99
CA ARG A 63 12.49 -21.87 -6.47
C ARG A 63 12.16 -21.70 -7.98
N GLU A 64 11.75 -22.77 -8.66
CA GLU A 64 11.42 -22.79 -10.09
C GLU A 64 9.91 -22.85 -10.36
N ASN A 65 9.05 -23.02 -9.34
CA ASN A 65 7.60 -23.00 -9.50
C ASN A 65 6.98 -21.73 -8.90
N PHE A 66 6.06 -21.10 -9.64
CA PHE A 66 5.28 -19.95 -9.19
C PHE A 66 4.63 -20.24 -7.82
N VAL A 67 4.88 -19.37 -6.83
CA VAL A 67 4.18 -19.43 -5.53
C VAL A 67 2.68 -19.31 -5.79
N SER A 68 1.96 -20.40 -5.51
CA SER A 68 0.51 -20.43 -5.63
C SER A 68 -0.11 -19.56 -4.54
N SER A 69 -1.10 -18.75 -4.90
CA SER A 69 -1.94 -18.00 -3.95
C SER A 69 -2.73 -18.89 -2.99
N CYS A 70 -2.68 -20.22 -3.15
CA CYS A 70 -3.36 -21.18 -2.30
C CYS A 70 -2.49 -21.79 -1.18
N ASP A 71 -1.25 -21.34 -1.01
CA ASP A 71 -0.42 -21.81 0.10
C ASP A 71 -0.95 -21.28 1.45
N PRO A 72 -1.38 -22.16 2.38
CA PRO A 72 -2.00 -21.75 3.64
C PRO A 72 -1.02 -21.08 4.62
N SER A 73 0.28 -21.13 4.36
CA SER A 73 1.30 -20.47 5.17
C SER A 73 1.48 -18.98 4.85
N LEU A 74 0.83 -18.48 3.78
CA LEU A 74 0.95 -17.11 3.33
C LEU A 74 0.10 -16.15 4.16
N VAL A 75 0.64 -14.94 4.36
CA VAL A 75 -0.13 -13.78 4.83
C VAL A 75 -0.68 -13.07 3.61
N HIS A 76 -1.99 -13.16 3.41
CA HIS A 76 -2.67 -12.55 2.27
C HIS A 76 -3.02 -11.09 2.55
N VAL A 77 -2.56 -10.18 1.70
CA VAL A 77 -2.89 -8.75 1.72
C VAL A 77 -3.60 -8.40 0.42
N ALA A 78 -4.78 -7.78 0.49
CA ALA A 78 -5.50 -7.25 -0.67
C ALA A 78 -5.50 -5.73 -0.66
N MET A 79 -5.31 -5.13 -1.84
CA MET A 79 -5.41 -3.69 -2.04
C MET A 79 -5.82 -3.35 -3.47
N THR A 80 -6.40 -2.17 -3.65
CA THR A 80 -6.66 -1.64 -4.99
C THR A 80 -5.36 -1.16 -5.64
N LEU A 81 -5.31 -1.21 -6.97
CA LEU A 81 -4.18 -0.74 -7.76
C LEU A 81 -4.69 0.02 -8.98
N ASP A 82 -4.45 1.32 -8.99
CA ASP A 82 -4.80 2.23 -10.08
C ASP A 82 -3.68 3.24 -10.31
N SER A 83 -3.74 3.92 -11.45
CA SER A 83 -2.73 4.90 -11.85
C SER A 83 -2.71 6.18 -10.99
N GLU A 84 -3.84 6.58 -10.39
CA GLU A 84 -3.95 7.79 -9.56
C GLU A 84 -3.29 7.61 -8.18
N TYR A 85 -3.47 6.44 -7.59
CA TYR A 85 -2.97 6.07 -6.26
C TYR A 85 -1.74 5.15 -6.31
N LEU A 86 -1.12 4.98 -7.48
CA LEU A 86 -0.01 4.06 -7.66
C LEU A 86 1.16 4.37 -6.71
N ARG A 87 1.54 5.64 -6.58
CA ARG A 87 2.63 6.07 -5.69
C ARG A 87 2.37 5.72 -4.23
N GLY A 88 1.13 5.90 -3.76
CA GLY A 88 0.70 5.44 -2.45
C GLY A 88 0.77 3.91 -2.33
N SER A 89 0.28 3.19 -3.33
CA SER A 89 0.26 1.72 -3.33
C SER A 89 1.66 1.13 -3.24
N ILE A 90 2.62 1.69 -3.98
CA ILE A 90 4.03 1.30 -3.92
C ILE A 90 4.61 1.56 -2.53
N ALA A 91 4.37 2.74 -1.94
CA ALA A 91 4.84 3.05 -0.58
C ALA A 91 4.22 2.12 0.48
N ALA A 92 2.93 1.77 0.34
CA ALA A 92 2.25 0.83 1.23
C ALA A 92 2.88 -0.56 1.15
N VAL A 93 3.08 -1.11 -0.06
CA VAL A 93 3.78 -2.40 -0.27
C VAL A 93 5.18 -2.36 0.31
N HIS A 94 5.94 -1.31 0.02
CA HIS A 94 7.29 -1.13 0.54
C HIS A 94 7.30 -1.12 2.08
N SER A 95 6.35 -0.44 2.72
CA SER A 95 6.24 -0.41 4.18
C SER A 95 5.95 -1.79 4.77
N VAL A 96 5.05 -2.57 4.16
CA VAL A 96 4.75 -3.94 4.61
C VAL A 96 5.99 -4.82 4.52
N LEU A 97 6.69 -4.82 3.38
CA LEU A 97 7.88 -5.65 3.19
C LEU A 97 9.02 -5.26 4.13
N ARG A 98 9.19 -3.94 4.37
CA ARG A 98 10.25 -3.41 5.23
C ARG A 98 10.09 -3.78 6.70
N HIS A 99 8.85 -3.97 7.17
CA HIS A 99 8.55 -4.23 8.59
C HIS A 99 8.08 -5.65 8.90
N ALA A 100 7.84 -6.48 7.88
CA ALA A 100 7.50 -7.88 8.08
C ALA A 100 8.72 -8.69 8.55
N SER A 101 8.54 -9.58 9.54
CA SER A 101 9.60 -10.54 9.89
C SER A 101 9.81 -11.59 8.80
N CYS A 102 8.74 -11.92 8.06
CA CYS A 102 8.71 -12.91 6.99
C CYS A 102 8.17 -12.34 5.67
N PRO A 103 8.87 -11.38 5.03
CA PRO A 103 8.40 -10.68 3.83
C PRO A 103 8.18 -11.62 2.63
N GLU A 104 8.93 -12.72 2.51
CA GLU A 104 8.75 -13.69 1.41
C GLU A 104 7.48 -14.55 1.59
N ASN A 105 6.86 -14.51 2.78
CA ASN A 105 5.59 -15.18 3.07
C ASN A 105 4.38 -14.24 2.93
N VAL A 106 4.57 -12.99 2.50
CA VAL A 106 3.47 -12.06 2.23
C VAL A 106 3.07 -12.17 0.77
N PHE A 107 1.77 -12.38 0.51
CA PHE A 107 1.21 -12.45 -0.83
C PHE A 107 0.24 -11.30 -1.08
N PHE A 108 0.52 -10.48 -2.09
CA PHE A 108 -0.34 -9.36 -2.45
C PHE A 108 -1.36 -9.73 -3.54
N HIS A 109 -2.63 -9.43 -3.26
CA HIS A 109 -3.73 -9.45 -4.20
C HIS A 109 -4.04 -8.00 -4.59
N PHE A 110 -3.64 -7.62 -5.80
CA PHE A 110 -3.95 -6.30 -6.35
C PHE A 110 -5.23 -6.36 -7.16
N ILE A 111 -6.15 -5.43 -6.92
CA ILE A 111 -7.40 -5.34 -7.67
C ILE A 111 -7.31 -4.08 -8.53
N ALA A 112 -7.22 -4.27 -9.84
CA ALA A 112 -7.08 -3.17 -10.80
C ALA A 112 -8.35 -3.04 -11.66
N ALA A 113 -8.80 -1.81 -11.91
CA ALA A 113 -9.94 -1.56 -12.78
C ALA A 113 -9.63 -2.00 -14.22
N GLU A 114 -10.62 -2.60 -14.90
CA GLU A 114 -10.50 -3.05 -16.29
C GLU A 114 -10.10 -1.92 -17.24
N PHE A 115 -10.67 -0.73 -17.02
CA PHE A 115 -10.46 0.45 -17.86
C PHE A 115 -9.53 1.50 -17.23
N ASP A 116 -8.65 1.10 -16.30
CA ASP A 116 -7.63 2.01 -15.78
C ASP A 116 -6.76 2.57 -16.94
N PRO A 117 -6.44 3.88 -16.95
CA PRO A 117 -5.65 4.50 -18.01
C PRO A 117 -4.28 3.85 -18.29
N ALA A 118 -3.63 3.29 -17.27
CA ALA A 118 -2.38 2.55 -17.43
C ALA A 118 -2.59 1.13 -17.95
N SER A 119 -3.79 0.57 -17.82
CA SER A 119 -4.14 -0.85 -17.96
C SER A 119 -3.55 -1.76 -16.85
N PRO A 120 -4.29 -2.81 -16.43
CA PRO A 120 -3.79 -3.80 -15.46
C PRO A 120 -2.45 -4.43 -15.83
N ARG A 121 -2.16 -4.57 -17.14
CA ARG A 121 -0.91 -5.16 -17.62
C ARG A 121 0.30 -4.27 -17.35
N VAL A 122 0.18 -2.96 -17.53
CA VAL A 122 1.29 -2.03 -17.24
C VAL A 122 1.48 -1.90 -15.74
N LEU A 123 0.40 -1.78 -14.97
CA LEU A 123 0.45 -1.76 -13.51
C LEU A 123 1.13 -3.01 -12.96
N SER A 124 0.79 -4.20 -13.47
CA SER A 124 1.44 -5.46 -13.09
C SER A 124 2.95 -5.47 -13.37
N ARG A 125 3.37 -4.96 -14.53
CA ARG A 125 4.80 -4.86 -14.87
C ARG A 125 5.54 -3.90 -13.97
N LEU A 126 4.92 -2.76 -13.65
CA LEU A 126 5.52 -1.75 -12.79
C LEU A 126 5.71 -2.30 -11.37
N VAL A 127 4.70 -2.94 -10.80
CA VAL A 127 4.85 -3.63 -9.50
C VAL A 127 5.95 -4.69 -9.55
N ARG A 128 6.00 -5.50 -10.63
CA ARG A 128 7.06 -6.52 -10.80
C ARG A 128 8.45 -5.91 -10.90
N SER A 129 8.62 -4.78 -11.58
CA SER A 129 9.91 -4.10 -11.69
C SER A 129 10.33 -3.42 -10.40
N THR A 130 9.38 -2.84 -9.65
CA THR A 130 9.65 -2.18 -8.37
C THR A 130 9.93 -3.19 -7.27
N PHE A 131 9.26 -4.35 -7.28
CA PHE A 131 9.43 -5.41 -6.28
C PHE A 131 9.65 -6.78 -6.95
N PRO A 132 10.87 -7.10 -7.43
CA PRO A 132 11.13 -8.34 -8.17
C PRO A 132 10.77 -9.62 -7.38
N SER A 133 11.10 -9.63 -6.08
CA SER A 133 10.88 -10.77 -5.17
C SER A 133 9.47 -10.83 -4.59
N LEU A 134 8.58 -9.90 -4.92
CA LEU A 134 7.21 -9.90 -4.39
C LEU A 134 6.38 -11.03 -5.01
N SER A 135 5.76 -11.82 -4.15
CA SER A 135 4.69 -12.74 -4.50
C SER A 135 3.38 -11.96 -4.60
N PHE A 136 2.83 -11.85 -5.82
CA PHE A 136 1.57 -11.15 -6.02
C PHE A 136 0.79 -11.64 -7.24
N LYS A 137 -0.50 -11.31 -7.26
CA LYS A 137 -1.39 -11.48 -8.42
C LYS A 137 -2.25 -10.23 -8.60
N VAL A 138 -2.39 -9.80 -9.85
CA VAL A 138 -3.29 -8.70 -10.24
C VAL A 138 -4.59 -9.31 -10.78
N TYR A 139 -5.71 -8.90 -10.19
CA TYR A 139 -7.05 -9.29 -10.56
C TYR A 139 -7.74 -8.13 -11.27
N ILE A 140 -8.42 -8.42 -12.37
CA ILE A 140 -9.15 -7.42 -13.15
C ILE A 140 -10.53 -7.25 -12.52
N PHE A 141 -10.85 -6.04 -12.08
CA PHE A 141 -12.16 -5.66 -11.58
C PHE A 141 -13.01 -5.13 -12.73
N ARG A 142 -14.05 -5.89 -13.09
CA ARG A 142 -15.02 -5.44 -14.07
C ARG A 142 -16.00 -4.46 -13.42
N GLU A 143 -15.90 -3.21 -13.81
CA GLU A 143 -16.61 -2.10 -13.17
C GLU A 143 -18.13 -2.17 -13.41
N ASP A 144 -18.54 -2.84 -14.50
CA ASP A 144 -19.94 -3.12 -14.85
C ASP A 144 -20.72 -3.82 -13.73
N THR A 145 -20.04 -4.61 -12.91
CA THR A 145 -20.62 -5.33 -11.77
C THR A 145 -21.18 -4.42 -10.69
N VAL A 146 -20.66 -3.18 -10.56
CA VAL A 146 -21.01 -2.26 -9.47
C VAL A 146 -21.49 -0.90 -9.96
N ILE A 147 -21.11 -0.45 -11.16
CA ILE A 147 -21.38 0.91 -11.64
C ILE A 147 -22.87 1.28 -11.58
N ASN A 148 -23.76 0.33 -11.86
CA ASN A 148 -25.20 0.52 -11.81
C ASN A 148 -25.77 0.58 -10.38
N LEU A 149 -24.98 0.31 -9.35
CA LEU A 149 -25.36 0.37 -7.94
C LEU A 149 -24.83 1.64 -7.25
N ILE A 150 -23.86 2.32 -7.84
CA ILE A 150 -23.26 3.54 -7.28
C ILE A 150 -24.25 4.71 -7.42
N SER A 151 -24.40 5.45 -6.33
CA SER A 151 -25.19 6.69 -6.30
C SER A 151 -24.27 7.89 -6.22
N SER A 152 -24.76 9.04 -6.66
CA SER A 152 -23.99 10.28 -6.56
C SER A 152 -23.65 10.62 -5.10
N SER A 153 -22.37 10.93 -4.87
CA SER A 153 -21.81 11.25 -3.55
C SER A 153 -21.53 12.74 -3.43
N ILE A 154 -21.30 13.24 -2.20
CA ILE A 154 -20.82 14.62 -2.01
C ILE A 154 -19.46 14.88 -2.69
N ARG A 155 -18.72 13.81 -2.99
CA ARG A 155 -17.42 13.88 -3.68
C ARG A 155 -17.43 12.92 -4.87
N GLN A 156 -17.23 13.45 -6.07
CA GLN A 156 -17.17 12.63 -7.29
C GLN A 156 -16.10 11.53 -7.22
N ALA A 157 -14.96 11.78 -6.58
CA ALA A 157 -13.93 10.76 -6.37
C ALA A 157 -14.41 9.52 -5.57
N LEU A 158 -15.49 9.65 -4.78
CA LEU A 158 -16.11 8.52 -4.05
C LEU A 158 -17.03 7.67 -4.92
N GLU A 159 -17.27 8.09 -6.16
CA GLU A 159 -18.08 7.38 -7.15
C GLU A 159 -17.26 6.43 -8.02
N SER A 160 -15.92 6.45 -7.90
CA SER A 160 -15.05 5.49 -8.61
C SER A 160 -15.45 4.05 -8.23
N PRO A 161 -15.75 3.19 -9.22
CA PRO A 161 -16.09 1.78 -8.99
C PRO A 161 -15.05 1.03 -8.14
N LEU A 162 -13.78 1.38 -8.28
CA LEU A 162 -12.69 0.72 -7.57
C LEU A 162 -12.78 0.90 -6.04
N ASN A 163 -13.41 1.99 -5.55
CA ASN A 163 -13.70 2.18 -4.12
C ASN A 163 -14.63 1.12 -3.52
N TYR A 164 -15.31 0.34 -4.37
CA TYR A 164 -16.24 -0.72 -3.98
C TYR A 164 -15.63 -2.12 -4.18
N ALA A 165 -14.42 -2.24 -4.74
CA ALA A 165 -13.78 -3.52 -5.03
C ALA A 165 -13.69 -4.44 -3.80
N ARG A 166 -13.48 -3.87 -2.60
CA ARG A 166 -13.49 -4.61 -1.32
C ARG A 166 -14.77 -5.43 -1.07
N ASN A 167 -15.91 -5.02 -1.63
CA ASN A 167 -17.17 -5.76 -1.50
C ASN A 167 -17.14 -7.12 -2.22
N TYR A 168 -16.24 -7.25 -3.20
CA TYR A 168 -16.19 -8.35 -4.15
C TYR A 168 -15.00 -9.28 -3.92
N LEU A 169 -14.16 -9.04 -2.90
CA LEU A 169 -12.95 -9.85 -2.65
C LEU A 169 -13.25 -11.34 -2.50
N GLY A 170 -14.35 -11.70 -1.83
CA GLY A 170 -14.76 -13.11 -1.71
C GLY A 170 -15.08 -13.81 -3.04
N ASP A 171 -15.39 -13.05 -4.09
CA ASP A 171 -15.66 -13.57 -5.43
C ASP A 171 -14.47 -13.42 -6.39
N ILE A 172 -13.66 -12.38 -6.21
CA ILE A 172 -12.53 -12.05 -7.10
C ILE A 172 -11.30 -12.90 -6.77
N LEU A 173 -11.00 -13.09 -5.48
CA LEU A 173 -9.82 -13.84 -5.08
C LEU A 173 -10.00 -15.34 -5.32
N ASP A 174 -8.88 -16.04 -5.51
CA ASP A 174 -8.90 -17.50 -5.72
C ASP A 174 -9.64 -18.19 -4.57
N ARG A 175 -10.46 -19.20 -4.89
CA ARG A 175 -11.39 -19.82 -3.93
C ARG A 175 -10.73 -20.42 -2.69
N CYS A 176 -9.47 -20.82 -2.82
CA CYS A 176 -8.62 -21.34 -1.74
C CYS A 176 -8.16 -20.26 -0.74
N VAL A 177 -8.31 -18.97 -1.06
CA VAL A 177 -7.98 -17.88 -0.14
C VAL A 177 -9.14 -17.71 0.83
N ASP A 178 -8.88 -18.10 2.07
CA ASP A 178 -9.88 -18.15 3.14
C ASP A 178 -9.86 -16.91 4.05
N ARG A 179 -8.74 -16.19 4.08
CA ARG A 179 -8.55 -14.99 4.90
C ARG A 179 -7.74 -13.96 4.13
N VAL A 180 -8.02 -12.69 4.35
CA VAL A 180 -7.23 -11.59 3.78
C VAL A 180 -7.19 -10.37 4.71
N ILE A 181 -6.08 -9.64 4.72
CA ILE A 181 -6.02 -8.27 5.23
C ILE A 181 -6.29 -7.33 4.07
N TYR A 182 -7.35 -6.53 4.13
CA TYR A 182 -7.57 -5.44 3.18
C TYR A 182 -6.90 -4.17 3.68
N LEU A 183 -6.12 -3.51 2.81
CA LEU A 183 -5.45 -2.23 3.05
C LEU A 183 -5.79 -1.23 1.94
N ASP A 184 -6.15 0.00 2.30
CA ASP A 184 -6.22 1.12 1.35
C ASP A 184 -4.79 1.52 0.90
N SER A 185 -4.69 2.19 -0.26
CA SER A 185 -3.43 2.54 -0.91
C SER A 185 -2.68 3.72 -0.27
N ASP A 186 -3.24 4.38 0.73
CA ASP A 186 -2.71 5.59 1.38
C ASP A 186 -2.33 5.33 2.85
N ILE A 187 -1.74 4.16 3.09
CA ILE A 187 -1.28 3.70 4.39
C ILE A 187 0.23 3.51 4.44
N ILE A 188 0.79 3.50 5.65
CA ILE A 188 2.14 3.02 5.96
C ILE A 188 2.06 2.10 7.17
N VAL A 189 2.55 0.88 7.02
CA VAL A 189 2.72 -0.08 8.12
C VAL A 189 4.09 0.13 8.74
N VAL A 190 4.16 0.17 10.08
CA VAL A 190 5.40 0.36 10.86
C VAL A 190 5.59 -0.72 11.93
N ASP A 191 4.87 -1.83 11.81
CA ASP A 191 4.91 -2.99 12.70
C ASP A 191 4.76 -4.27 11.84
N ASP A 192 5.01 -5.44 12.43
CA ASP A 192 4.93 -6.70 11.69
C ASP A 192 3.48 -7.04 11.32
N ILE A 193 3.18 -7.12 10.02
CA ILE A 193 1.84 -7.40 9.48
C ILE A 193 1.27 -8.74 9.96
N THR A 194 2.11 -9.71 10.33
CA THR A 194 1.67 -11.00 10.89
C THR A 194 0.89 -10.83 12.19
N LYS A 195 1.17 -9.78 12.97
CA LYS A 195 0.43 -9.46 14.19
C LYS A 195 -1.03 -9.06 13.89
N LEU A 196 -1.27 -8.34 12.78
CA LEU A 196 -2.62 -8.04 12.32
C LEU A 196 -3.29 -9.29 11.75
N TRP A 197 -2.55 -10.08 10.95
CA TRP A 197 -3.01 -11.35 10.36
C TRP A 197 -3.54 -12.33 11.41
N ASN A 198 -2.85 -12.43 12.55
CA ASN A 198 -3.16 -13.33 13.65
C ASN A 198 -4.33 -12.86 14.53
N THR A 199 -5.01 -11.77 14.18
CA THR A 199 -6.25 -11.37 14.84
C THR A 199 -7.26 -12.51 14.79
N THR A 200 -7.81 -12.88 15.95
CA THR A 200 -8.84 -13.90 16.07
C THR A 200 -10.20 -13.26 15.89
N LEU A 201 -10.96 -13.67 14.87
CA LEU A 201 -12.35 -13.24 14.68
C LEU A 201 -13.27 -14.16 15.48
N THR A 202 -13.84 -13.66 16.57
CA THR A 202 -14.60 -14.46 17.54
C THR A 202 -16.08 -14.59 17.17
N GLY A 203 -16.71 -15.69 17.61
CA GLY A 203 -18.14 -15.93 17.37
C GLY A 203 -18.46 -15.97 15.87
N SER A 204 -19.50 -15.25 15.45
CA SER A 204 -19.96 -15.14 14.06
C SER A 204 -19.34 -13.98 13.27
N ARG A 205 -18.39 -13.24 13.84
CA ARG A 205 -17.79 -12.06 13.20
C ARG A 205 -17.06 -12.47 11.93
N VAL A 206 -17.27 -11.67 10.88
CA VAL A 206 -16.72 -11.93 9.54
C VAL A 206 -15.59 -10.98 9.19
N ILE A 207 -15.57 -9.81 9.83
CA ILE A 207 -14.49 -8.84 9.70
C ILE A 207 -13.99 -8.39 11.07
N GLY A 208 -12.73 -7.98 11.13
CA GLY A 208 -12.14 -7.25 12.24
C GLY A 208 -11.58 -5.91 11.76
N ALA A 209 -11.81 -4.85 12.53
CA ALA A 209 -11.33 -3.50 12.23
C ALA A 209 -11.25 -2.66 13.52
N PRO A 210 -10.44 -1.60 13.55
CA PRO A 210 -10.48 -0.63 14.66
C PRO A 210 -11.81 0.14 14.72
N GLU A 211 -12.47 0.11 15.89
CA GLU A 211 -13.77 0.74 16.13
C GLU A 211 -13.66 2.05 16.92
N TYR A 212 -14.21 3.14 16.38
CA TYR A 212 -14.18 4.46 16.99
C TYR A 212 -15.57 4.84 17.50
N CYS A 213 -16.02 4.19 18.57
CA CYS A 213 -17.35 4.41 19.16
C CYS A 213 -17.61 5.83 19.70
N HIS A 214 -16.58 6.67 19.82
CA HIS A 214 -16.73 8.09 20.19
C HIS A 214 -17.18 8.98 19.03
N ALA A 215 -17.13 8.48 17.80
CA ALA A 215 -17.63 9.20 16.63
C ALA A 215 -19.16 9.30 16.70
N ASN A 216 -19.71 10.45 16.27
CA ASN A 216 -21.16 10.60 16.14
C ASN A 216 -21.66 9.77 14.95
N PHE A 217 -22.13 8.55 15.25
CA PHE A 217 -22.59 7.58 14.26
C PHE A 217 -23.77 8.08 13.42
N THR A 218 -24.61 8.97 13.98
CA THR A 218 -25.75 9.57 13.27
C THR A 218 -25.31 10.33 12.01
N LYS A 219 -24.09 10.86 11.97
CA LYS A 219 -23.57 11.66 10.83
C LYS A 219 -23.29 10.84 9.56
N TYR A 220 -23.27 9.51 9.63
CA TYR A 220 -23.00 8.66 8.47
C TYR A 220 -24.24 8.36 7.63
N PHE A 221 -25.42 8.78 8.11
CA PHE A 221 -26.71 8.60 7.44
C PHE A 221 -27.50 9.92 7.44
N THR A 222 -28.38 10.08 6.47
CA THR A 222 -29.21 11.27 6.31
C THR A 222 -30.33 11.33 7.36
N SER A 223 -30.95 12.50 7.54
CA SER A 223 -32.19 12.61 8.33
C SER A 223 -33.30 11.72 7.80
N SER A 224 -33.39 11.51 6.47
CA SER A 224 -34.37 10.62 5.85
C SER A 224 -34.19 9.15 6.27
N PHE A 225 -32.95 8.69 6.52
CA PHE A 225 -32.70 7.38 7.08
C PHE A 225 -33.23 7.27 8.51
N TRP A 226 -32.89 8.24 9.37
CA TRP A 226 -33.24 8.21 10.79
C TRP A 226 -34.72 8.40 11.08
N SER A 227 -35.43 9.15 10.22
CA SER A 227 -36.87 9.35 10.34
C SER A 227 -37.71 8.20 9.75
N ASP A 228 -37.09 7.23 9.07
CA ASP A 228 -37.80 6.08 8.55
C ASP A 228 -38.14 5.06 9.67
N PRO A 229 -39.36 4.49 9.70
CA PRO A 229 -39.77 3.57 10.76
C PRO A 229 -39.06 2.20 10.72
N GLY A 230 -38.46 1.79 9.60
CA GLY A 230 -37.85 0.48 9.41
C GLY A 230 -36.33 0.48 9.23
N LEU A 231 -35.75 1.48 8.55
CA LEU A 231 -34.33 1.48 8.20
C LEU A 231 -33.39 1.47 9.42
N PRO A 232 -33.60 2.30 10.46
CA PRO A 232 -32.77 2.24 11.68
C PRO A 232 -32.89 0.90 12.42
N GLY A 233 -34.01 0.19 12.23
CA GLY A 233 -34.23 -1.16 12.76
C GLY A 233 -33.20 -2.18 12.28
N SER A 234 -32.47 -1.90 11.19
CA SER A 234 -31.33 -2.71 10.77
C SER A 234 -30.24 -2.85 11.84
N PHE A 235 -30.10 -1.88 12.76
CA PHE A 235 -29.16 -1.94 13.87
C PHE A 235 -29.72 -2.60 15.14
N SER A 236 -30.97 -3.08 15.12
CA SER A 236 -31.61 -3.68 16.29
C SER A 236 -30.78 -4.83 16.88
N GLY A 237 -30.64 -4.85 18.21
CA GLY A 237 -29.82 -5.83 18.92
C GLY A 237 -28.31 -5.60 18.84
N ARG A 238 -27.84 -4.55 18.15
CA ARG A 238 -26.41 -4.20 18.02
C ARG A 238 -26.11 -2.87 18.71
N LYS A 239 -24.85 -2.66 19.08
CA LYS A 239 -24.32 -1.36 19.51
C LYS A 239 -23.45 -0.81 18.38
N PRO A 240 -24.03 -0.11 17.39
CA PRO A 240 -23.28 0.28 16.20
C PRO A 240 -22.20 1.31 16.55
N CYS A 241 -20.98 1.02 16.14
CA CYS A 241 -19.84 1.94 16.18
C CYS A 241 -19.32 2.21 14.77
N TYR A 242 -18.74 3.40 14.57
CA TYR A 242 -18.02 3.69 13.35
C TYR A 242 -16.72 2.89 13.33
N PHE A 243 -16.41 2.29 12.19
CA PHE A 243 -15.09 1.77 11.87
C PHE A 243 -14.71 2.23 10.47
N ASN A 244 -13.41 2.38 10.22
CA ASN A 244 -12.90 2.71 8.90
C ASN A 244 -12.70 1.44 8.07
N THR A 245 -13.08 1.46 6.79
CA THR A 245 -13.00 0.29 5.89
C THR A 245 -11.68 0.17 5.13
N GLY A 246 -10.68 0.98 5.46
CA GLY A 246 -9.37 0.97 4.81
C GLY A 246 -8.34 0.06 5.47
N VAL A 247 -8.67 -0.54 6.62
CA VAL A 247 -7.87 -1.58 7.27
C VAL A 247 -8.84 -2.61 7.86
N MET A 248 -8.88 -3.82 7.30
CA MET A 248 -9.77 -4.88 7.76
C MET A 248 -9.11 -6.24 7.68
N VAL A 249 -9.32 -7.10 8.67
CA VAL A 249 -9.10 -8.55 8.56
C VAL A 249 -10.42 -9.17 8.14
N MET A 250 -10.45 -9.94 7.06
CA MET A 250 -11.67 -10.51 6.50
C MET A 250 -11.58 -12.04 6.43
N ASP A 251 -12.56 -12.72 6.99
CA ASP A 251 -12.78 -14.16 6.79
C ASP A 251 -13.60 -14.35 5.50
N LEU A 252 -12.93 -14.77 4.43
CA LEU A 252 -13.54 -14.93 3.12
C LEU A 252 -14.43 -16.18 3.04
N VAL A 253 -14.21 -17.20 3.88
CA VAL A 253 -15.11 -18.36 3.97
C VAL A 253 -16.47 -17.90 4.46
N ARG A 254 -16.52 -17.27 5.64
CA ARG A 254 -17.74 -16.73 6.23
C ARG A 254 -18.35 -15.62 5.36
N TRP A 255 -17.52 -14.82 4.70
CA TRP A 255 -17.98 -13.81 3.75
C TRP A 255 -18.81 -14.41 2.61
N ARG A 256 -18.27 -15.48 2.00
CA ARG A 256 -18.91 -16.21 0.90
C ARG A 256 -20.18 -16.92 1.37
N GLU A 257 -20.11 -17.68 2.46
CA GLU A 257 -21.23 -18.41 3.05
C GLU A 257 -22.39 -17.48 3.45
N GLY A 258 -22.06 -16.37 4.12
CA GLY A 258 -23.03 -15.38 4.57
C GLY A 258 -23.53 -14.42 3.48
N ARG A 259 -23.07 -14.58 2.22
CA ARG A 259 -23.43 -13.78 1.05
C ARG A 259 -23.32 -12.27 1.30
N TYR A 260 -22.24 -11.85 1.96
CA TYR A 260 -22.09 -10.47 2.45
C TYR A 260 -22.01 -9.43 1.33
N ARG A 261 -21.46 -9.79 0.15
CA ARG A 261 -21.58 -8.98 -1.07
C ARG A 261 -23.03 -8.59 -1.35
N GLY A 262 -23.94 -9.57 -1.41
CA GLY A 262 -25.36 -9.32 -1.72
C GLY A 262 -26.07 -8.46 -0.66
N LYS A 263 -25.70 -8.63 0.62
CA LYS A 263 -26.20 -7.77 1.71
C LYS A 263 -25.77 -6.30 1.51
N ILE A 264 -24.52 -6.07 1.11
CA ILE A 264 -24.00 -4.73 0.82
C ILE A 264 -24.69 -4.15 -0.42
N GLU A 265 -24.80 -4.90 -1.51
CA GLU A 265 -25.47 -4.46 -2.74
C GLU A 265 -26.94 -4.09 -2.48
N THR A 266 -27.64 -4.82 -1.60
CA THR A 266 -29.02 -4.50 -1.19
C THR A 266 -29.11 -3.08 -0.61
N TRP A 267 -28.18 -2.71 0.26
CA TRP A 267 -28.13 -1.35 0.81
C TRP A 267 -27.78 -0.28 -0.24
N MET A 268 -26.90 -0.61 -1.20
CA MET A 268 -26.61 0.27 -2.33
C MET A 268 -27.85 0.49 -3.22
N GLN A 269 -28.66 -0.55 -3.43
CA GLN A 269 -29.94 -0.41 -4.16
C GLN A 269 -30.96 0.43 -3.40
N ILE A 270 -31.05 0.30 -2.07
CA ILE A 270 -31.90 1.15 -1.23
C ILE A 270 -31.44 2.61 -1.32
N GLN A 271 -30.13 2.86 -1.27
CA GLN A 271 -29.55 4.18 -1.44
C GLN A 271 -29.99 4.84 -2.74
N LYS A 272 -29.93 4.13 -3.88
CA LYS A 272 -30.37 4.68 -5.18
C LYS A 272 -31.81 5.18 -5.17
N LYS A 273 -32.68 4.52 -4.42
CA LYS A 273 -34.13 4.84 -4.38
C LYS A 273 -34.46 5.91 -3.34
N ARG A 274 -33.75 5.94 -2.21
CA ARG A 274 -34.17 6.68 -1.01
C ARG A 274 -33.16 7.72 -0.50
N ARG A 275 -31.93 7.72 -1.01
CA ARG A 275 -30.82 8.58 -0.59
C ARG A 275 -30.69 8.68 0.94
N ILE A 276 -30.24 7.58 1.54
CA ILE A 276 -30.13 7.35 2.99
C ILE A 276 -28.75 7.71 3.58
N TYR A 277 -27.76 8.01 2.74
CA TYR A 277 -26.45 8.54 3.13
C TYR A 277 -25.87 9.38 1.98
N ASP A 278 -24.83 10.16 2.27
CA ASP A 278 -24.17 11.01 1.27
C ASP A 278 -22.70 10.66 0.99
N LEU A 279 -22.15 9.69 1.74
CA LEU A 279 -20.78 9.20 1.60
C LEU A 279 -20.68 8.13 0.50
N GLY A 280 -19.46 7.66 0.22
CA GLY A 280 -19.16 6.64 -0.79
C GLY A 280 -19.46 5.21 -0.32
N SER A 281 -18.48 4.32 -0.43
CA SER A 281 -18.66 2.89 -0.14
C SER A 281 -18.74 2.53 1.36
N LEU A 282 -18.51 3.46 2.28
CA LEU A 282 -18.48 3.20 3.73
C LEU A 282 -19.87 2.88 4.34
N PRO A 283 -20.95 3.67 4.13
CA PRO A 283 -22.20 3.44 4.85
C PRO A 283 -22.84 2.05 4.64
N PRO A 284 -22.80 1.42 3.45
CA PRO A 284 -23.21 0.04 3.29
C PRO A 284 -22.46 -0.95 4.20
N PHE A 285 -21.16 -0.75 4.44
CA PHE A 285 -20.42 -1.55 5.42
C PHE A 285 -20.93 -1.30 6.84
N LEU A 286 -21.17 -0.05 7.21
CA LEU A 286 -21.71 0.26 8.54
C LEU A 286 -23.08 -0.40 8.76
N LEU A 287 -23.97 -0.34 7.77
CA LEU A 287 -25.29 -0.99 7.83
C LEU A 287 -25.20 -2.50 8.04
N VAL A 288 -24.24 -3.15 7.38
CA VAL A 288 -24.05 -4.60 7.47
C VAL A 288 -23.31 -5.01 8.75
N PHE A 289 -22.27 -4.29 9.16
CA PHE A 289 -21.32 -4.77 10.17
C PHE A 289 -21.23 -3.96 11.46
N ALA A 290 -21.71 -2.71 11.53
CA ALA A 290 -21.52 -1.89 12.74
C ALA A 290 -22.14 -2.58 13.98
N GLY A 291 -21.31 -2.77 15.02
CA GLY A 291 -21.69 -3.53 16.22
C GLY A 291 -21.57 -5.06 16.10
N ASP A 292 -21.06 -5.57 14.97
CA ASP A 292 -20.75 -6.99 14.70
C ASP A 292 -19.37 -7.13 14.01
N VAL A 293 -18.42 -6.27 14.41
CA VAL A 293 -17.01 -6.30 14.01
C VAL A 293 -16.18 -6.89 15.15
N GLU A 294 -15.07 -7.56 14.84
CA GLU A 294 -14.04 -7.87 15.83
C GLU A 294 -13.21 -6.62 16.09
N ALA A 295 -13.21 -6.14 17.33
CA ALA A 295 -12.50 -4.92 17.69
C ALA A 295 -10.99 -5.15 17.61
N ILE A 296 -10.35 -4.46 16.67
CA ILE A 296 -8.89 -4.43 16.54
C ILE A 296 -8.33 -3.20 17.26
N ASP A 297 -7.16 -3.33 17.88
CA ASP A 297 -6.48 -2.22 18.54
C ASP A 297 -6.27 -1.03 17.59
N HIS A 298 -6.55 0.18 18.08
CA HIS A 298 -6.46 1.43 17.30
C HIS A 298 -5.05 1.72 16.75
N LYS A 299 -4.00 1.10 17.29
CA LYS A 299 -2.65 1.20 16.73
C LYS A 299 -2.57 0.78 15.27
N TRP A 300 -3.49 -0.09 14.83
CA TRP A 300 -3.58 -0.58 13.44
C TRP A 300 -4.30 0.36 12.49
N ASN A 301 -4.77 1.53 12.92
CA ASN A 301 -5.34 2.52 12.01
C ASN A 301 -5.30 3.93 12.62
N GLN A 302 -4.16 4.61 12.48
CA GLN A 302 -4.06 6.04 12.78
C GLN A 302 -4.65 6.85 11.61
N HIS A 303 -5.98 6.83 11.50
CA HIS A 303 -6.71 7.37 10.36
C HIS A 303 -6.84 8.90 10.38
N GLY A 304 -7.21 9.49 9.25
CA GLY A 304 -7.58 10.90 9.14
C GLY A 304 -6.39 11.83 8.92
N LEU A 305 -5.21 11.29 8.61
CA LEU A 305 -4.01 12.09 8.33
C LEU A 305 -4.13 12.87 6.99
N GLY A 306 -5.11 12.49 6.16
CA GLY A 306 -5.45 13.18 4.91
C GLY A 306 -6.50 14.32 5.05
N GLY A 307 -6.74 14.84 6.27
CA GLY A 307 -7.65 15.97 6.50
C GLY A 307 -7.23 17.28 5.81
N ASP A 308 -8.16 18.17 5.45
CA ASP A 308 -7.91 19.35 4.59
C ASP A 308 -7.01 20.43 5.22
N ASN A 309 -5.99 20.89 4.48
CA ASN A 309 -5.04 21.92 4.93
C ASN A 309 -5.59 23.35 4.76
N VAL A 310 -6.67 23.57 3.99
CA VAL A 310 -7.27 24.90 3.81
C VAL A 310 -7.86 25.45 5.13
N ARG A 311 -8.06 24.59 6.13
CA ARG A 311 -8.42 24.98 7.52
C ARG A 311 -7.34 24.68 8.56
N GLY A 312 -6.10 24.38 8.15
CA GLY A 312 -4.99 24.09 9.07
C GLY A 312 -5.13 22.77 9.85
N SER A 313 -5.84 21.77 9.31
CA SER A 313 -6.21 20.54 10.05
C SER A 313 -5.24 19.37 9.91
N CYS A 314 -3.92 19.63 9.91
CA CYS A 314 -2.95 18.56 10.06
C CYS A 314 -3.21 17.84 11.39
N ARG A 315 -3.79 16.64 11.31
CA ARG A 315 -4.22 15.88 12.48
C ARG A 315 -3.01 15.29 13.19
N SER A 316 -2.99 15.33 14.52
CA SER A 316 -2.04 14.54 15.30
C SER A 316 -2.44 13.06 15.34
N LEU A 317 -1.49 12.21 15.72
CA LEU A 317 -1.76 10.80 15.99
C LEU A 317 -2.77 10.66 17.15
N HIS A 318 -3.58 9.61 17.10
CA HIS A 318 -4.35 9.18 18.25
C HIS A 318 -3.40 8.74 19.37
N LYS A 319 -3.86 8.85 20.62
CA LYS A 319 -3.08 8.38 21.77
C LYS A 319 -2.84 6.87 21.69
N GLY A 320 -1.64 6.43 22.05
CA GLY A 320 -1.27 5.02 22.14
C GLY A 320 -0.14 4.64 21.19
N PRO A 321 0.19 3.33 21.12
CA PRO A 321 1.17 2.82 20.17
C PRO A 321 0.68 2.98 18.72
N VAL A 322 1.61 2.92 17.77
CA VAL A 322 1.33 3.05 16.33
C VAL A 322 1.93 1.85 15.61
N SER A 323 1.08 1.14 14.88
CA SER A 323 1.46 0.05 13.98
C SER A 323 1.14 0.38 12.51
N LEU A 324 0.19 1.30 12.26
CA LEU A 324 -0.20 1.72 10.92
C LEU A 324 -0.68 3.18 10.90
N LEU A 325 -0.14 3.96 9.96
CA LEU A 325 -0.51 5.34 9.63
C LEU A 325 -1.42 5.37 8.40
N HIS A 326 -2.49 6.16 8.41
CA HIS A 326 -3.46 6.16 7.31
C HIS A 326 -3.92 7.57 6.93
N TRP A 327 -3.55 8.00 5.71
CA TRP A 327 -3.92 9.28 5.11
C TRP A 327 -5.32 9.29 4.50
N SER A 328 -6.27 8.68 5.23
CA SER A 328 -7.68 8.74 4.86
C SER A 328 -8.15 10.20 4.84
N GLY A 329 -8.82 10.56 3.75
CA GLY A 329 -9.19 11.95 3.46
C GLY A 329 -8.79 12.37 2.05
N LYS A 330 -8.69 13.69 1.85
CA LYS A 330 -8.36 14.30 0.55
C LYS A 330 -6.86 14.50 0.36
N GLY A 331 -6.18 14.96 1.41
CA GLY A 331 -4.75 15.23 1.35
C GLY A 331 -3.96 13.94 1.30
N LYS A 332 -3.11 13.81 0.29
CA LYS A 332 -2.20 12.68 0.15
C LYS A 332 -0.77 13.15 0.41
N PRO A 333 0.05 12.34 1.10
CA PRO A 333 1.37 12.78 1.52
C PRO A 333 2.26 13.10 0.32
N TRP A 334 2.25 12.27 -0.73
CA TRP A 334 3.01 12.52 -1.96
C TRP A 334 2.62 13.84 -2.65
N VAL A 335 1.32 14.14 -2.74
CA VAL A 335 0.85 15.40 -3.34
C VAL A 335 1.33 16.59 -2.51
N ARG A 336 1.21 16.53 -1.18
CA ARG A 336 1.61 17.63 -0.30
C ARG A 336 3.12 17.86 -0.26
N LEU A 337 3.90 16.78 -0.31
CA LEU A 337 5.36 16.84 -0.40
C LEU A 337 5.79 17.50 -1.72
N ASP A 338 5.23 17.06 -2.85
CA ASP A 338 5.53 17.64 -4.18
C ASP A 338 5.15 19.13 -4.25
N GLU A 339 4.01 19.50 -3.68
CA GLU A 339 3.53 20.88 -3.60
C GLU A 339 4.25 21.73 -2.53
N LYS A 340 5.23 21.16 -1.82
CA LYS A 340 6.00 21.81 -0.74
C LYS A 340 5.11 22.38 0.37
N ARG A 341 4.01 21.68 0.67
CA ARG A 341 3.07 21.99 1.76
C ARG A 341 2.78 20.77 2.66
N PRO A 342 3.81 20.07 3.16
CA PRO A 342 3.62 18.88 3.98
C PRO A 342 2.95 19.22 5.32
N CYS A 343 2.08 18.33 5.79
CA CYS A 343 1.81 18.20 7.21
C CYS A 343 3.01 17.54 7.91
N PRO A 344 3.23 17.78 9.21
CA PRO A 344 4.38 17.21 9.93
C PRO A 344 4.51 15.68 9.79
N LEU A 345 3.38 14.97 9.76
CA LEU A 345 3.39 13.51 9.65
C LEU A 345 3.65 13.01 8.23
N ASP A 346 3.52 13.83 7.19
CA ASP A 346 3.77 13.41 5.79
C ASP A 346 5.23 12.98 5.59
N HIS A 347 6.17 13.53 6.36
CA HIS A 347 7.58 13.09 6.38
C HIS A 347 7.78 11.67 6.94
N LEU A 348 6.79 11.09 7.62
CA LEU A 348 6.84 9.68 7.99
C LEU A 348 6.51 8.76 6.81
N TRP A 349 5.88 9.28 5.76
CA TRP A 349 5.58 8.55 4.52
C TRP A 349 6.77 8.57 3.54
N GLU A 350 7.50 9.70 3.49
CA GLU A 350 8.62 9.95 2.58
C GLU A 350 9.68 8.82 2.50
N PRO A 351 10.11 8.16 3.59
CA PRO A 351 11.11 7.07 3.52
C PRO A 351 10.65 5.81 2.79
N TYR A 352 9.35 5.70 2.45
CA TYR A 352 8.78 4.58 1.71
C TYR A 352 8.51 4.93 0.25
N ASP A 353 8.68 6.19 -0.13
CA ASP A 353 8.47 6.66 -1.50
C ASP A 353 9.61 6.19 -2.41
N LEU A 354 9.26 5.31 -3.35
CA LEU A 354 10.19 4.82 -4.36
C LEU A 354 10.05 5.59 -5.67
N TYR A 355 9.23 6.64 -5.72
CA TYR A 355 9.03 7.44 -6.92
C TYR A 355 10.31 8.20 -7.30
N GLU A 356 10.78 8.02 -8.54
CA GLU A 356 11.88 8.81 -9.08
C GLU A 356 11.37 10.21 -9.41
N HIS A 357 11.69 11.16 -8.53
CA HIS A 357 11.62 12.56 -8.90
C HIS A 357 12.57 12.79 -10.06
N LYS A 358 12.04 13.15 -11.24
CA LYS A 358 12.82 13.73 -12.32
C LYS A 358 13.42 15.03 -11.77
N ILE A 359 14.58 14.94 -11.12
CA ILE A 359 15.41 16.09 -10.86
C ILE A 359 15.69 16.65 -12.25
N ASP A 360 15.20 17.85 -12.53
CA ASP A 360 15.74 18.66 -13.62
C ASP A 360 17.22 18.85 -13.30
N ARG A 361 18.05 17.88 -13.73
CA ARG A 361 19.51 17.87 -13.67
C ARG A 361 20.10 18.94 -14.59
N ALA A 362 19.41 20.06 -14.76
CA ALA A 362 19.86 21.27 -15.41
C ALA A 362 20.28 22.36 -14.40
N LYS A 363 19.88 22.26 -13.11
CA LYS A 363 20.19 23.31 -12.12
C LYS A 363 21.40 23.01 -11.21
N ASP A 364 21.73 21.74 -10.96
CA ASP A 364 22.88 21.40 -10.11
C ASP A 364 24.23 21.45 -10.85
N GLN A 365 24.24 21.35 -12.19
CA GLN A 365 25.45 21.56 -12.99
C GLN A 365 25.78 23.05 -13.21
N ALA A 366 24.80 23.95 -13.06
CA ALA A 366 25.05 25.39 -13.12
C ALA A 366 25.64 25.94 -11.80
N LEU A 367 25.34 25.31 -10.66
CA LEU A 367 25.89 25.73 -9.35
C LEU A 367 27.30 25.20 -9.06
N LEU A 368 27.73 24.14 -9.75
CA LEU A 368 29.07 23.55 -9.62
C LEU A 368 30.04 23.96 -10.75
N GLY A 369 29.60 24.81 -11.67
CA GLY A 369 30.34 25.20 -12.89
C GLY A 369 31.03 26.57 -12.86
N PHE A 370 30.90 27.37 -11.79
CA PHE A 370 31.62 28.64 -11.65
C PHE A 370 32.47 28.66 -10.38
N SER A 371 33.52 27.84 -10.39
CA SER A 371 34.68 28.01 -9.51
C SER A 371 35.91 27.60 -10.30
N SER A 372 36.43 28.54 -11.09
CA SER A 372 37.82 28.61 -11.58
C SER A 372 37.87 29.47 -12.86
N LEU A 373 38.21 30.74 -12.71
CA LEU A 373 39.37 31.32 -13.39
C LEU A 373 39.61 32.76 -12.89
N SER A 374 40.87 32.96 -12.54
CA SER A 374 41.53 34.11 -11.94
C SER A 374 41.74 35.27 -12.91
N GLU A 375 41.75 36.47 -12.32
CA GLU A 375 42.50 37.69 -12.71
C GLU A 375 42.16 38.37 -14.05
N LEU A 376 41.76 39.66 -13.96
CA LEU A 376 42.59 40.79 -14.37
C LEU A 376 41.91 42.15 -14.01
N THR A 377 42.66 42.93 -13.22
CA THR A 377 42.85 44.40 -13.24
C THR A 377 41.71 45.39 -12.97
N GLU A 378 41.92 46.17 -11.89
CA GLU A 378 41.87 47.64 -11.78
C GLU A 378 40.82 48.39 -12.61
N ASP A 379 39.93 49.18 -11.99
CA ASP A 379 40.23 50.60 -11.69
C ASP A 379 39.12 51.26 -10.82
N SER A 380 39.56 52.34 -10.20
CA SER A 380 39.05 53.29 -9.22
C SER A 380 37.61 53.83 -9.27
N SER A 381 37.14 54.14 -8.04
CA SER A 381 36.34 55.30 -7.59
C SER A 381 35.04 55.68 -8.31
N PHE A 382 33.95 55.84 -7.54
CA PHE A 382 33.31 57.15 -7.27
C PHE A 382 32.18 56.96 -6.23
N LEU A 383 32.26 57.80 -5.18
CA LEU A 383 31.24 58.33 -4.24
C LEU A 383 29.97 57.52 -3.94
#